data_AF-A0A6G7P5R8-F1
#
_entry.id   AF-A0A6G7P5R8-F1
#
_cell.length_a   1.000
_cell.length_b   1.000
_cell.length_c   1.000
_cell.angle_alpha   90.00
_cell.angle_beta   90.00
_cell.angle_gamma   90.00
#
_symmetry.space_group_name_H-M   'P 1'
#
loop_
_entity.id
_entity.type
_entity.pdbx_description
1 polymer ?
#
loop_
_entity_poly.entity_id
_entity_poly.type
_entity_poly.pdbx_seq_one_letter_code
_entity_poly.pdbx_strand_id
1 'polypeptide(L)'
;MGYDMYIKDVPEGDDSGYFRLNIWGMSRYAGIMEQLGMVTSDYTLAPWPEKPDDVDWEDVSAVRYPEDYEGDRPVKPEAVAYAKTVDAHLAWHPDPPFGIALHKFGSNDGWLVTPEEIAAALESYRTHSGEEVKALLQGELDYWLQWIAYLERAQHHGGFRVH
;
A
#
# COMPACT_ATOMS: atom_id res chain seq x y z
N MET A 1 -15.61 3.69 8.19
CA MET A 1 -14.73 3.26 7.07
C MET A 1 -13.29 3.45 7.53
N GLY A 2 -12.40 2.50 7.25
CA GLY A 2 -11.01 2.51 7.70
C GLY A 2 -10.10 1.88 6.65
N TYR A 3 -8.81 1.95 6.89
CA TYR A 3 -7.74 1.41 6.07
C TYR A 3 -7.16 0.21 6.81
N ASP A 4 -7.35 -0.96 6.22
CA ASP A 4 -6.77 -2.23 6.62
C ASP A 4 -5.50 -2.46 5.80
N MET A 5 -4.36 -2.58 6.48
CA MET A 5 -3.08 -2.74 5.82
C MET A 5 -2.45 -4.07 6.20
N TYR A 6 -2.08 -4.86 5.20
CA TYR A 6 -1.51 -6.20 5.36
C TYR A 6 -0.18 -6.30 4.63
N ILE A 7 0.86 -6.70 5.36
CA ILE A 7 2.17 -7.02 4.78
C ILE A 7 2.07 -8.28 3.92
N LYS A 8 2.70 -8.30 2.74
CA LYS A 8 2.56 -9.41 1.77
C LYS A 8 3.11 -10.74 2.28
N ASP A 9 4.39 -10.78 2.66
CA ASP A 9 5.12 -12.03 2.85
C ASP A 9 5.32 -12.36 4.34
N VAL A 10 4.25 -12.25 5.13
CA VAL A 10 4.27 -12.61 6.55
C VAL A 10 3.77 -14.05 6.73
N PRO A 11 4.43 -14.88 7.56
CA PRO A 11 3.94 -16.20 7.91
C PRO A 11 2.50 -16.16 8.44
N GLU A 12 1.69 -17.12 8.03
CA GLU A 12 0.30 -17.25 8.45
C GLU A 12 0.18 -17.33 9.99
N GLY A 13 -0.72 -16.54 10.57
CA GLY A 13 -0.95 -16.48 12.03
C GLY A 13 -0.09 -15.48 12.80
N ASP A 14 0.76 -14.69 12.13
CA ASP A 14 1.47 -13.57 12.76
C ASP A 14 0.68 -12.26 12.62
N ASP A 15 -0.01 -11.87 13.71
CA ASP A 15 -0.75 -10.60 13.81
C ASP A 15 0.12 -9.36 13.60
N SER A 16 1.45 -9.52 13.62
CA SER A 16 2.39 -8.44 13.35
C SER A 16 2.38 -7.98 11.88
N GLY A 17 1.72 -8.73 10.98
CA GLY A 17 1.52 -8.37 9.58
C GLY A 17 0.42 -7.36 9.31
N TYR A 18 -0.34 -6.94 10.34
CA TYR A 18 -1.53 -6.10 10.18
C TYR A 18 -1.38 -4.73 10.87
N PHE A 19 -1.87 -3.68 10.21
CA PHE A 19 -2.05 -2.35 10.81
C PHE A 19 -3.37 -1.74 10.36
N ARG A 20 -4.06 -1.02 11.25
CA ARG A 20 -5.35 -0.39 10.95
C ARG A 20 -5.34 1.08 11.28
N LEU A 21 -5.84 1.91 10.36
CA LEU A 21 -6.23 3.28 10.66
C LEU A 21 -7.69 3.50 10.32
N ASN A 22 -8.41 4.32 11.07
CA ASN A 22 -9.69 4.84 10.58
C ASN A 22 -9.43 5.96 9.55
N ILE A 23 -10.47 6.41 8.84
CA ILE A 23 -10.32 7.43 7.79
C ILE A 23 -9.65 8.73 8.27
N TRP A 24 -9.95 9.17 9.50
CA TRP A 24 -9.36 10.37 10.08
C TRP A 24 -7.89 10.15 10.47
N GLY A 25 -7.58 8.96 10.99
CA GLY A 25 -6.22 8.55 11.33
C GLY A 25 -5.34 8.47 10.10
N MET A 26 -5.83 7.86 9.00
CA MET A 26 -5.10 7.80 7.75
C MET A 26 -4.84 9.20 7.17
N SER A 27 -5.86 10.06 7.12
CA SER A 27 -5.69 11.44 6.67
C SER A 27 -4.68 12.22 7.51
N ARG A 28 -4.73 12.06 8.84
CA ARG A 28 -3.77 12.68 9.77
C ARG A 28 -2.35 12.14 9.56
N TYR A 29 -2.19 10.82 9.44
CA TYR A 29 -0.88 10.20 9.26
C TYR A 29 -0.27 10.58 7.91
N ALA A 30 -1.05 10.56 6.83
CA ALA A 30 -0.63 11.03 5.53
C ALA A 30 -0.14 12.50 5.58
N GLY A 31 -0.84 13.38 6.30
CA GLY A 31 -0.43 14.78 6.46
C GLY A 31 0.83 14.98 7.34
N ILE A 32 1.06 14.12 8.33
CA ILE A 32 2.32 14.11 9.10
C ILE A 32 3.46 13.56 8.24
N MET A 33 3.21 12.47 7.51
CA MET A 33 4.16 11.88 6.56
C MET A 33 4.56 12.90 5.49
N GLU A 34 3.64 13.71 4.99
CA GLU A 34 3.92 14.75 4.00
C GLU A 34 4.84 15.83 4.58
N GLN A 35 4.57 16.29 5.81
CA GLN A 35 5.45 17.25 6.51
C GLN A 35 6.84 16.69 6.82
N LEU A 36 6.96 15.37 6.96
CA LEU A 36 8.23 14.66 7.18
C LEU A 36 8.88 14.18 5.87
N GLY A 37 8.35 14.56 4.71
CA GLY A 37 8.88 14.14 3.40
C GLY A 37 8.83 12.62 3.14
N MET A 38 7.98 11.88 3.86
CA MET A 38 7.84 10.43 3.73
C MET A 38 6.91 10.01 2.59
N VAL A 39 6.03 10.91 2.14
CA VAL A 39 5.13 10.71 0.99
C VAL A 39 5.38 11.75 -0.08
N THR A 40 5.02 11.43 -1.30
CA THR A 40 5.06 12.36 -2.45
C THR A 40 3.71 12.45 -3.13
N SER A 41 3.42 13.60 -3.72
CA SER A 41 2.29 13.84 -4.62
C SER A 41 2.74 14.47 -5.95
N ASP A 42 4.04 14.70 -6.13
CA ASP A 42 4.62 15.31 -7.34
C ASP A 42 4.87 14.24 -8.41
N TYR A 43 3.77 13.72 -8.96
CA TYR A 43 3.78 12.77 -10.06
C TYR A 43 2.44 12.75 -10.80
N THR A 44 2.45 12.13 -11.98
CA THR A 44 1.24 11.83 -12.75
C THR A 44 0.98 10.34 -12.71
N LEU A 45 -0.14 9.95 -12.11
CA LEU A 45 -0.64 8.57 -12.17
C LEU A 45 -1.41 8.37 -13.48
N ALA A 46 -1.13 7.27 -14.18
CA ALA A 46 -1.94 6.87 -15.33
C ALA A 46 -3.40 6.63 -14.92
N PRO A 47 -4.40 6.75 -15.82
CA PRO A 47 -5.75 6.32 -15.49
C PRO A 47 -5.80 4.82 -15.16
N TRP A 48 -6.88 4.41 -14.50
CA TRP A 48 -7.13 3.00 -14.22
C TRP A 48 -7.14 2.17 -15.51
N PRO A 49 -6.54 0.96 -15.53
CA PRO A 49 -6.52 0.12 -16.72
C PRO A 49 -7.93 -0.24 -17.21
N GLU A 50 -8.17 -0.04 -18.51
CA GLU A 50 -9.43 -0.44 -19.15
C GLU A 50 -9.54 -1.97 -19.21
N LYS A 51 -10.66 -2.49 -18.71
CA LYS A 51 -10.96 -3.92 -18.73
C LYS A 51 -11.39 -4.33 -20.14
N PRO A 52 -10.86 -5.43 -20.72
CA PRO A 52 -11.39 -5.99 -21.96
C PRO A 52 -12.89 -6.28 -21.88
N ASP A 53 -13.58 -6.17 -23.02
CA ASP A 53 -15.04 -6.37 -23.10
C ASP A 53 -15.45 -7.82 -22.78
N ASP A 54 -14.60 -8.79 -23.10
CA ASP A 54 -14.81 -10.23 -22.97
C ASP A 54 -14.32 -10.82 -21.64
N VAL A 55 -13.75 -9.99 -20.77
CA VAL A 55 -13.30 -10.33 -19.41
C VAL A 55 -14.29 -9.74 -18.41
N ASP A 56 -14.84 -10.54 -17.51
CA ASP A 56 -15.61 -10.02 -16.36
C ASP A 56 -14.76 -10.00 -15.08
N TRP A 57 -15.31 -9.42 -14.00
CA TRP A 57 -14.59 -9.35 -12.72
C TRP A 57 -14.40 -10.72 -12.05
N GLU A 58 -15.23 -11.71 -12.36
CA GLU A 58 -15.04 -13.07 -11.86
C GLU A 58 -13.88 -13.76 -12.57
N ASP A 59 -13.67 -13.50 -13.86
CA ASP A 59 -12.49 -14.00 -14.58
C ASP A 59 -11.19 -13.44 -13.98
N VAL A 60 -11.19 -12.15 -13.61
CA VAL A 60 -10.03 -11.52 -12.94
C VAL A 60 -9.83 -12.07 -11.53
N SER A 61 -10.92 -12.28 -10.79
CA SER A 61 -10.88 -12.82 -9.43
C SER A 61 -10.41 -14.27 -9.42
N ALA A 62 -10.83 -15.09 -10.38
CA ALA A 62 -10.35 -16.47 -10.55
C ALA A 62 -8.84 -16.55 -10.86
N VAL A 63 -8.27 -15.51 -11.49
CA VAL A 63 -6.81 -15.40 -11.67
C VAL A 63 -6.10 -15.04 -10.35
N ARG A 64 -6.70 -14.16 -9.54
CA ARG A 64 -6.06 -13.61 -8.33
C ARG A 64 -6.20 -14.50 -7.10
N TYR A 65 -7.32 -15.20 -7.00
CA TYR A 65 -7.71 -16.02 -5.86
C TYR A 65 -8.14 -17.41 -6.35
N PRO A 66 -7.27 -18.16 -7.05
CA PRO A 66 -7.64 -19.45 -7.63
C PRO A 66 -8.20 -20.45 -6.60
N GLU A 67 -7.81 -20.34 -5.34
CA GLU A 67 -8.30 -21.13 -4.21
C GLU A 67 -9.78 -20.90 -3.87
N ASP A 68 -10.30 -19.70 -4.11
CA ASP A 68 -11.71 -19.35 -3.84
C ASP A 68 -12.65 -19.87 -4.94
N TYR A 69 -12.09 -20.33 -6.06
CA TYR A 69 -12.83 -20.84 -7.20
C TYR A 69 -12.64 -22.35 -7.31
N GLU A 70 -13.40 -23.10 -6.51
CA GLU A 70 -13.50 -24.57 -6.65
C GLU A 70 -14.18 -24.92 -7.99
N GLY A 71 -13.39 -25.22 -9.04
CA GLY A 71 -13.89 -25.76 -10.30
C GLY A 71 -13.09 -25.36 -11.55
N ASP A 72 -13.25 -26.11 -12.64
CA ASP A 72 -12.59 -25.96 -13.95
C ASP A 72 -12.96 -24.66 -14.71
N ARG A 73 -13.16 -23.51 -14.03
CA ARG A 73 -13.39 -22.24 -14.73
C ARG A 73 -12.17 -21.98 -15.63
N PRO A 74 -12.34 -21.94 -16.95
CA PRO A 74 -11.21 -21.73 -17.84
C PRO A 74 -10.62 -20.34 -17.58
N VAL A 75 -9.37 -20.29 -17.16
CA VAL A 75 -8.65 -19.03 -17.01
C VAL A 75 -8.39 -18.46 -18.41
N LYS A 76 -9.06 -17.35 -18.72
CA LYS A 76 -8.89 -16.63 -20.00
C LYS A 76 -7.51 -15.97 -20.05
N PRO A 77 -6.72 -16.13 -21.12
CA PRO A 77 -5.44 -15.43 -21.28
C PRO A 77 -5.57 -13.90 -21.13
N GLU A 78 -6.66 -13.33 -21.60
CA GLU A 78 -6.99 -11.90 -21.52
C GLU A 78 -7.20 -11.46 -20.08
N ALA A 79 -7.84 -12.29 -19.25
CA ALA A 79 -8.01 -12.03 -17.82
C ALA A 79 -6.67 -12.07 -17.07
N VAL A 80 -5.77 -12.99 -17.44
CA VAL A 80 -4.40 -13.04 -16.88
C VAL A 80 -3.60 -11.80 -17.24
N ALA A 81 -3.67 -11.38 -18.51
CA ALA A 81 -3.00 -10.17 -18.98
C ALA A 81 -3.55 -8.93 -18.24
N TYR A 82 -4.87 -8.80 -18.15
CA TYR A 82 -5.51 -7.68 -17.46
C TYR A 82 -5.18 -7.67 -15.96
N ALA A 83 -5.24 -8.81 -15.27
CA ALA A 83 -4.90 -8.92 -13.85
C ALA A 83 -3.46 -8.44 -13.58
N LYS A 84 -2.51 -8.83 -14.43
CA LYS A 84 -1.11 -8.36 -14.37
C LYS A 84 -1.00 -6.85 -14.59
N THR A 85 -1.74 -6.29 -15.54
CA THR A 85 -1.77 -4.84 -15.77
C THR A 85 -2.33 -4.09 -14.57
N VAL A 86 -3.40 -4.60 -13.94
CA VAL A 86 -3.96 -4.01 -12.72
C VAL A 86 -2.99 -4.16 -11.55
N ASP A 87 -2.30 -5.30 -11.40
CA ASP A 87 -1.29 -5.46 -10.34
C ASP A 87 -0.12 -4.50 -10.51
N ALA A 88 0.37 -4.30 -11.74
CA ALA A 88 1.40 -3.31 -12.04
C ALA A 88 0.90 -1.88 -11.75
N HIS A 89 -0.37 -1.58 -12.04
CA HIS A 89 -0.98 -0.29 -11.71
C HIS A 89 -1.08 -0.08 -10.20
N LEU A 90 -1.57 -1.07 -9.45
CA LEU A 90 -1.69 -1.01 -7.99
C LEU A 90 -0.34 -0.94 -7.27
N ALA A 91 0.72 -1.45 -7.88
CA ALA A 91 2.09 -1.36 -7.37
C ALA A 91 2.84 -0.12 -7.87
N TRP A 92 2.25 0.67 -8.76
CA TRP A 92 2.95 1.78 -9.42
C TRP A 92 3.50 2.78 -8.43
N HIS A 93 4.71 3.28 -8.69
CA HIS A 93 5.34 4.38 -7.98
C HIS A 93 6.32 5.11 -8.91
N PRO A 94 6.75 6.34 -8.58
CA PRO A 94 7.83 7.03 -9.29
C PRO A 94 9.14 6.22 -9.29
N ASP A 95 9.95 6.36 -10.34
CA ASP A 95 11.26 5.73 -10.47
C ASP A 95 12.36 6.81 -10.70
N PRO A 96 13.33 6.98 -9.79
CA PRO A 96 13.46 6.28 -8.52
C PRO A 96 12.36 6.66 -7.52
N PRO A 97 12.02 5.81 -6.54
CA PRO A 97 11.14 6.19 -5.43
C PRO A 97 11.81 7.23 -4.54
N PHE A 98 11.07 8.26 -4.15
CA PHE A 98 11.53 9.31 -3.23
C PHE A 98 10.53 9.55 -2.09
N GLY A 99 9.79 8.50 -1.74
CA GLY A 99 8.73 8.48 -0.75
C GLY A 99 7.58 7.57 -1.20
N ILE A 100 6.62 7.33 -0.32
CA ILE A 100 5.40 6.58 -0.66
C ILE A 100 4.47 7.46 -1.51
N ALA A 101 3.94 6.91 -2.60
CA ALA A 101 3.00 7.65 -3.44
C ALA A 101 1.70 7.93 -2.65
N LEU A 102 1.41 9.20 -2.37
CA LEU A 102 0.34 9.64 -1.46
C LEU A 102 -1.05 9.11 -1.85
N HIS A 103 -1.30 8.95 -3.16
CA HIS A 103 -2.58 8.44 -3.67
C HIS A 103 -2.95 7.05 -3.12
N LYS A 104 -1.96 6.23 -2.74
CA LYS A 104 -2.17 4.90 -2.16
C LYS A 104 -2.85 4.93 -0.80
N PHE A 105 -2.80 6.07 -0.11
CA PHE A 105 -3.55 6.32 1.13
C PHE A 105 -4.87 7.07 0.91
N GLY A 106 -5.25 7.29 -0.36
CA GLY A 106 -6.49 7.97 -0.73
C GLY A 106 -7.70 7.04 -0.91
N SER A 107 -7.48 5.74 -1.10
CA SER A 107 -8.53 4.74 -1.31
C SER A 107 -8.13 3.34 -0.87
N ASN A 108 -9.09 2.41 -0.88
CA ASN A 108 -8.98 1.03 -0.41
C ASN A 108 -8.90 0.02 -1.58
N ASP A 109 -8.36 0.45 -2.72
CA ASP A 109 -8.39 -0.31 -3.98
C ASP A 109 -7.37 -1.45 -4.03
N GLY A 110 -6.67 -1.74 -2.92
CA GLY A 110 -5.64 -2.77 -2.85
C GLY A 110 -4.26 -2.30 -3.29
N TRP A 111 -3.97 -0.99 -3.19
CA TRP A 111 -2.67 -0.40 -3.54
C TRP A 111 -1.54 -1.11 -2.81
N LEU A 112 -0.48 -1.49 -3.54
CA LEU A 112 0.74 -2.04 -2.96
C LEU A 112 1.73 -0.90 -2.72
N VAL A 113 2.06 -0.65 -1.47
CA VAL A 113 3.18 0.19 -1.07
C VAL A 113 4.44 -0.69 -1.08
N THR A 114 5.37 -0.39 -1.98
CA THR A 114 6.52 -1.28 -2.26
C THR A 114 7.64 -1.14 -1.24
N PRO A 115 8.52 -2.15 -1.09
CA PRO A 115 9.72 -2.04 -0.24
C PRO A 115 10.54 -0.79 -0.51
N GLU A 116 10.71 -0.40 -1.77
CA GLU A 116 11.55 0.72 -2.18
C GLU A 116 10.92 2.06 -1.81
N GLU A 117 9.60 2.20 -1.95
CA GLU A 117 8.86 3.37 -1.44
C GLU A 117 8.99 3.50 0.09
N ILE A 118 8.84 2.39 0.81
CA ILE A 118 8.95 2.37 2.28
C ILE A 118 10.36 2.73 2.71
N ALA A 119 11.38 2.19 2.05
CA ALA A 119 12.77 2.50 2.35
C ALA A 119 13.06 3.99 2.15
N ALA A 120 12.61 4.58 1.05
CA ALA A 120 12.75 6.02 0.78
C ALA A 120 12.00 6.87 1.84
N ALA A 121 10.78 6.48 2.21
CA ALA A 121 10.01 7.14 3.25
C ALA A 121 10.71 7.10 4.62
N LEU A 122 11.25 5.95 5.01
CA LEU A 122 11.98 5.77 6.27
C LEU A 122 13.32 6.51 6.26
N GLU A 123 13.98 6.67 5.11
CA GLU A 123 15.16 7.51 4.97
C GLU A 123 14.83 8.98 5.27
N SER A 124 13.77 9.54 4.66
CA SER A 124 13.28 10.89 4.97
C SER A 124 12.97 11.04 6.46
N TYR A 125 12.24 10.08 7.05
CA TYR A 125 11.90 10.09 8.47
C TYR A 125 13.13 10.22 9.39
N ARG A 126 14.20 9.48 9.08
CA ARG A 126 15.46 9.48 9.87
C ARG A 126 16.22 10.81 9.82
N THR A 127 15.92 11.70 8.87
CA THR A 127 16.54 13.04 8.81
C THR A 127 15.97 14.00 9.84
N HIS A 128 14.80 13.69 10.43
CA HIS A 128 14.15 14.52 11.43
C HIS A 128 14.54 14.12 12.86
N SER A 129 14.63 15.11 13.74
CA SER A 129 14.83 14.90 15.16
C SER A 129 13.57 14.37 15.84
N GLY A 130 13.74 13.65 16.94
CA GLY A 130 12.61 13.16 17.74
C GLY A 130 11.72 14.29 18.30
N GLU A 131 12.28 15.49 18.54
CA GLU A 131 11.50 16.64 19.02
C GLU A 131 10.61 17.25 17.93
N GLU A 132 11.10 17.33 16.68
CA GLU A 132 10.29 17.74 15.52
C GLU A 132 9.12 16.77 15.31
N VAL A 133 9.39 15.46 15.32
CA VAL A 133 8.37 14.42 15.16
C VAL A 133 7.34 14.49 16.28
N LYS A 134 7.77 14.65 17.55
CA LYS A 134 6.86 14.80 18.69
C LYS A 134 5.97 16.03 18.57
N ALA A 135 6.51 17.16 18.10
CA ALA A 135 5.75 18.39 17.93
C ALA A 135 4.60 18.23 16.92
N LEU A 136 4.81 17.45 15.86
CA LEU A 136 3.78 17.14 14.86
C LEU A 136 2.68 16.21 15.40
N LEU A 137 3.04 15.27 16.28
CA LEU A 137 2.14 14.19 16.73
C LEU A 137 1.14 14.61 17.80
N GLN A 138 1.38 15.70 18.53
CA GLN A 138 0.47 16.26 19.55
C GLN A 138 -0.02 15.22 20.59
N GLY A 139 0.81 14.25 20.96
CA GLY A 139 0.50 13.24 21.98
C GLY A 139 0.24 11.83 21.45
N GLU A 140 0.26 11.59 20.14
CA GLU A 140 0.05 10.26 19.53
C GLU A 140 1.35 9.48 19.27
N LEU A 141 2.41 9.76 20.03
CA LEU A 141 3.75 9.22 19.77
C LEU A 141 3.79 7.69 19.75
N ASP A 142 3.14 7.03 20.70
CA ASP A 142 3.22 5.58 20.83
C ASP A 142 2.63 4.85 19.61
N TYR A 143 1.51 5.33 19.08
CA TYR A 143 0.87 4.71 17.93
C TYR A 143 1.60 5.03 16.62
N TRP A 144 2.19 6.23 16.53
CA TRP A 144 3.08 6.58 15.42
C TRP A 144 4.34 5.70 15.40
N LEU A 145 4.94 5.42 16.55
CA LEU A 145 6.08 4.52 16.62
C LEU A 145 5.71 3.09 16.22
N GLN A 146 4.48 2.64 16.48
CA GLN A 146 3.98 1.37 15.94
C GLN A 146 3.84 1.40 14.42
N TRP A 147 3.40 2.53 13.84
CA TRP A 147 3.37 2.73 12.40
C TRP A 147 4.77 2.68 11.78
N ILE A 148 5.76 3.36 12.37
CA ILE A 148 7.15 3.30 11.91
C ILE A 148 7.69 1.86 11.99
N ALA A 149 7.46 1.15 13.10
CA ALA A 149 7.87 -0.25 13.25
C ALA A 149 7.18 -1.18 12.23
N TYR A 150 5.91 -0.91 11.90
CA TYR A 150 5.18 -1.62 10.85
C TYR A 150 5.81 -1.41 9.48
N LEU A 151 6.16 -0.17 9.12
CA LEU A 151 6.87 0.15 7.88
C LEU A 151 8.24 -0.55 7.81
N GLU A 152 9.02 -0.49 8.91
CA GLU A 152 10.33 -1.17 8.99
C GLU A 152 10.23 -2.69 8.80
N ARG A 153 9.14 -3.31 9.25
CA ARG A 153 8.87 -4.72 8.96
C ARG A 153 8.45 -4.90 7.49
N ALA A 154 7.49 -4.11 7.02
CA ALA A 154 6.91 -4.27 5.69
C ALA A 154 7.96 -4.17 4.56
N GLN A 155 8.96 -3.31 4.67
CA GLN A 155 10.05 -3.22 3.67
C GLN A 155 10.84 -4.53 3.50
N HIS A 156 10.83 -5.42 4.49
CA HIS A 156 11.53 -6.72 4.43
C HIS A 156 10.64 -7.89 4.00
N HIS A 157 9.35 -7.63 3.79
CA HIS A 157 8.33 -8.66 3.53
C HIS A 157 7.45 -8.31 2.30
N GLY A 158 8.08 -7.73 1.27
CA GLY A 158 7.40 -7.44 0.00
C GLY A 158 6.47 -6.23 0.02
N GLY A 159 6.55 -5.38 1.05
CA GLY A 159 5.69 -4.21 1.22
C GLY A 159 4.36 -4.55 1.88
N PHE A 160 3.36 -3.69 1.70
CA PHE A 160 2.01 -3.92 2.22
C PHE A 160 0.91 -3.43 1.27
N ARG A 161 -0.27 -4.05 1.35
CA ARG A 161 -1.47 -3.63 0.61
C ARG A 161 -2.41 -2.80 1.48
N VAL A 162 -3.14 -1.87 0.85
CA VAL A 162 -4.11 -0.96 1.49
C VAL A 162 -5.55 -1.33 1.06
N HIS A 163 -6.43 -1.66 2.02
CA HIS A 163 -7.80 -2.15 1.83
C HIS A 163 -8.82 -1.48 2.75
#